data_AF-A0A7X0HMF7-F1
#
_entry.id   AF-A0A7X0HMF7-F1
#
_cell.length_a   1.000
_cell.length_b   1.000
_cell.length_c   1.000
_cell.angle_alpha   90.00
_cell.angle_beta   90.00
_cell.angle_gamma   90.00
#
_symmetry.space_group_name_H-M   'P 1'
#
loop_
_entity.id
_entity.type
_entity.pdbx_description
1 polymer ?
#
loop_
_entity_poly.entity_id
_entity_poly.type
_entity_poly.pdbx_seq_one_letter_code
_entity_poly.pdbx_strand_id
1 'polypeptide(L)'
;MTTTQSADRDRQQLPALTKIGGVWHCVISNELFKVVKPGCNWTVIRANETTDPQPVASGRTRKEALAAALTALSVSLALPEPTVTPVSPTTNAADGGVTIAVGQVSVFFRREQGGYVEPCYKCGGKGHILGYDHVQDGICFACEGYGAPGVPMPVEQRIEDVKYLATDIRKQHERAIIDGAKQRAIWTKFSVVEPELAKWMDNDRSRFPDDLRQLITAGKTMTPSQDQAARRAAEQYAHRNERTAAEAAARAERVATARSLAENDEVAHEGTVTLARSVDGRFGSRTLLLVEAGDGLTLKVFSTSKAAREAEEGDRVHITGTAKKPQTDRYEGTPQTPVARPRITILATADDFEEVAA
;
A
#
# COMPACT_ATOMS: atom_id res chain seq x y z
N MET A 1 -47.64 9.29 46.33
CA MET A 1 -47.42 8.65 45.02
C MET A 1 -45.93 8.62 44.76
N THR A 2 -45.30 7.52 45.13
CA THR A 2 -43.88 7.25 44.91
C THR A 2 -43.70 6.87 43.45
N THR A 3 -43.10 7.77 42.68
CA THR A 3 -42.60 7.48 41.34
C THR A 3 -41.45 6.49 41.47
N THR A 4 -41.80 5.21 41.39
CA THR A 4 -40.84 4.14 41.11
C THR A 4 -40.33 4.39 39.70
N GLN A 5 -39.30 5.24 39.56
CA GLN A 5 -38.45 5.27 38.38
C GLN A 5 -37.94 3.85 38.23
N SER A 6 -38.54 3.16 37.26
CA SER A 6 -38.11 1.86 36.81
C SER A 6 -36.67 2.02 36.34
N ALA A 7 -35.71 1.70 37.22
CA ALA A 7 -34.32 1.42 36.92
C ALA A 7 -34.24 0.11 36.12
N ASP A 8 -35.06 0.02 35.06
CA ASP A 8 -35.01 -1.06 34.10
C ASP A 8 -33.82 -0.78 33.20
N ARG A 9 -32.67 -1.16 33.78
CA ARG A 9 -31.49 -1.61 33.07
C ARG A 9 -31.09 -0.69 31.93
N ASP A 10 -30.08 0.12 32.25
CA ASP A 10 -28.87 0.20 31.41
C ASP A 10 -28.42 -1.23 31.08
N ARG A 11 -29.09 -1.86 30.11
CA ARG A 11 -28.61 -3.05 29.42
C ARG A 11 -27.43 -2.54 28.61
N GLN A 12 -26.29 -2.41 29.28
CA GLN A 12 -25.00 -2.13 28.67
C GLN A 12 -24.93 -3.01 27.43
N GLN A 13 -25.02 -2.37 26.25
CA GLN A 13 -24.98 -3.08 24.99
C GLN A 13 -23.65 -3.82 24.97
N LEU A 14 -23.69 -5.15 24.90
CA LEU A 14 -22.47 -5.94 24.77
C LEU A 14 -22.08 -6.00 23.30
N PRO A 15 -20.78 -6.06 22.98
CA PRO A 15 -20.34 -6.17 21.61
C PRO A 15 -20.83 -7.49 20.99
N ALA A 16 -21.13 -7.47 19.70
CA ALA A 16 -21.52 -8.67 18.97
C ALA A 16 -20.36 -9.68 18.93
N LEU A 17 -20.68 -10.95 19.17
CA LEU A 17 -19.71 -12.04 19.14
C LEU A 17 -19.81 -12.81 17.82
N THR A 18 -18.67 -13.03 17.18
CA THR A 18 -18.53 -13.83 15.97
C THR A 18 -17.50 -14.93 16.17
N LYS A 19 -17.78 -16.15 15.70
CA LYS A 19 -16.84 -17.27 15.78
C LYS A 19 -15.92 -17.26 14.56
N ILE A 20 -14.60 -17.19 14.76
CA ILE A 20 -13.58 -17.24 13.71
C ILE A 20 -12.59 -18.35 14.08
N GLY A 21 -12.42 -19.33 13.19
CA GLY A 21 -11.48 -20.44 13.43
C GLY A 21 -11.75 -21.27 14.69
N GLY A 22 -13.01 -21.30 15.16
CA GLY A 22 -13.38 -22.01 16.40
C GLY A 22 -13.42 -21.14 17.66
N VAL A 23 -12.84 -19.93 17.62
CA VAL A 23 -12.72 -19.02 18.76
C VAL A 23 -13.71 -17.86 18.64
N TRP A 24 -14.31 -17.43 19.75
CA TRP A 24 -15.18 -16.26 19.76
C TRP A 24 -14.36 -14.98 19.68
N HIS A 25 -14.81 -14.04 18.86
CA HIS A 25 -14.20 -12.73 18.68
C HIS A 25 -15.26 -11.64 18.82
N CYS A 26 -14.84 -10.46 19.25
CA CYS A 26 -15.66 -9.25 19.25
C CYS A 26 -14.81 -8.04 18.85
N VAL A 27 -15.47 -6.96 18.46
CA VAL A 27 -14.83 -5.67 18.21
C VAL A 27 -15.16 -4.72 19.35
N ILE A 28 -14.15 -4.10 19.93
CA ILE A 28 -14.30 -3.05 20.95
C ILE A 28 -13.40 -1.89 20.54
N SER A 29 -13.95 -0.69 20.42
CA SER A 29 -13.18 0.51 20.04
C SER A 29 -12.33 0.33 18.77
N ASN A 30 -12.91 -0.26 17.71
CA ASN A 30 -12.23 -0.58 16.44
C ASN A 30 -11.07 -1.58 16.52
N GLU A 31 -10.91 -2.28 17.65
CA GLU A 31 -9.92 -3.34 17.82
C GLU A 31 -10.59 -4.70 17.95
N LEU A 32 -9.92 -5.75 17.44
CA LEU A 32 -10.40 -7.13 17.51
C LEU A 32 -9.89 -7.80 18.79
N PHE A 33 -10.79 -8.43 19.53
CA PHE A 33 -10.49 -9.20 20.73
C PHE A 33 -10.92 -10.66 20.56
N LYS A 34 -10.17 -11.58 21.17
CA LYS A 34 -10.56 -12.99 21.31
C LYS A 34 -11.19 -13.18 22.69
N VAL A 35 -12.24 -13.99 22.73
CA VAL A 35 -12.97 -14.35 23.94
C VAL A 35 -12.83 -15.85 24.14
N VAL A 36 -11.98 -16.24 25.08
CA VAL A 36 -11.56 -17.63 25.30
C VAL A 36 -11.92 -18.08 26.71
N LYS A 37 -11.93 -19.39 26.95
CA LYS A 37 -12.16 -19.97 28.27
C LYS A 37 -11.03 -20.97 28.59
N PRO A 38 -9.83 -20.51 29.00
CA PRO A 38 -8.68 -21.38 29.23
C PRO A 38 -8.81 -22.26 30.49
N GLY A 39 -9.82 -22.01 31.34
CA GLY A 39 -10.11 -22.80 32.54
C GLY A 39 -11.55 -22.59 33.01
N CYS A 40 -11.74 -22.24 34.28
CA CYS A 40 -13.08 -21.96 34.81
C CYS A 40 -13.63 -20.60 34.36
N ASN A 41 -12.76 -19.63 34.09
CA ASN A 41 -13.12 -18.26 33.74
C ASN A 41 -13.04 -18.01 32.23
N TRP A 42 -13.89 -17.11 31.76
CA TRP A 42 -13.80 -16.49 30.45
C TRP A 42 -12.84 -15.32 30.50
N THR A 43 -12.07 -15.14 29.43
CA THR A 43 -11.03 -14.12 29.32
C THR A 43 -11.13 -13.42 27.97
N VAL A 44 -10.96 -12.10 27.97
CA VAL A 44 -10.88 -11.26 26.78
C VAL A 44 -9.41 -10.86 26.58
N ILE A 45 -8.85 -11.18 25.41
CA ILE A 45 -7.46 -10.87 25.03
C ILE A 45 -7.44 -10.11 23.70
N ARG A 46 -6.45 -9.24 23.49
CA ARG A 46 -6.26 -8.58 22.19
C ARG A 46 -5.88 -9.62 21.13
N ALA A 47 -6.50 -9.56 19.95
CA ALA A 47 -6.31 -10.61 18.95
C ALA A 47 -4.93 -10.57 18.27
N ASN A 48 -4.28 -9.40 18.24
CA ASN A 48 -3.03 -9.14 17.55
C ASN A 48 -1.77 -9.48 18.37
N GLU A 49 -1.91 -9.83 19.65
CA GLU A 49 -0.77 -10.24 20.48
C GLU A 49 -0.37 -11.68 20.16
N THR A 50 0.83 -11.85 19.62
CA THR A 50 1.37 -13.15 19.16
C THR A 50 2.20 -13.86 20.22
N THR A 51 2.75 -13.14 21.19
CA THR A 51 3.61 -13.69 22.24
C THR A 51 3.05 -13.31 23.60
N ASP A 52 2.58 -14.32 24.35
CA ASP A 52 2.01 -14.21 25.70
C ASP A 52 0.93 -13.11 25.86
N PRO A 53 -0.26 -13.29 25.23
CA PRO A 53 -1.28 -12.25 25.20
C PRO A 53 -1.79 -11.94 26.61
N GLN A 54 -1.68 -10.69 27.01
CA GLN A 54 -2.11 -10.26 28.34
C GLN A 54 -3.64 -10.18 28.39
N PRO A 55 -4.28 -10.78 29.42
CA PRO A 55 -5.72 -10.69 29.57
C PRO A 55 -6.13 -9.25 29.86
N VAL A 56 -7.01 -8.70 29.02
CA VAL A 56 -7.60 -7.38 29.24
C VAL A 56 -8.58 -7.44 30.41
N ALA A 57 -9.37 -8.51 30.47
CA ALA A 57 -10.30 -8.77 31.56
C ALA A 57 -10.68 -10.26 31.62
N SER A 58 -11.20 -10.69 32.77
CA SER A 58 -11.76 -12.03 32.97
C SER A 58 -13.05 -11.98 33.78
N GLY A 59 -13.90 -13.01 33.62
CA GLY A 59 -15.16 -13.17 34.35
C GLY A 59 -15.61 -14.62 34.42
N ARG A 60 -16.52 -14.96 35.33
CA ARG A 60 -17.01 -16.36 35.45
C ARG A 60 -17.91 -16.71 34.27
N THR A 61 -18.66 -15.73 33.79
CA THR A 61 -19.46 -15.85 32.56
C THR A 61 -18.86 -15.04 31.42
N ARG A 62 -19.18 -15.41 30.18
CA ARG A 62 -18.78 -14.67 28.98
C ARG A 62 -19.26 -13.22 29.01
N LYS A 63 -20.46 -12.99 29.54
CA LYS A 63 -21.06 -11.66 29.69
C LYS A 63 -20.27 -10.80 30.68
N GLU A 64 -19.89 -11.36 31.83
CA GLU A 64 -19.05 -10.67 32.81
C GLU A 64 -17.69 -10.31 32.23
N ALA A 65 -17.03 -11.24 31.52
CA ALA A 65 -15.73 -10.98 30.92
C ALA A 65 -15.77 -9.83 29.89
N LEU A 66 -16.83 -9.77 29.07
CA LEU A 66 -17.04 -8.67 28.11
C LEU A 66 -17.35 -7.34 28.81
N ALA A 67 -18.22 -7.35 29.83
CA ALA A 67 -18.51 -6.14 30.60
C ALA A 67 -17.25 -5.60 31.30
N ALA A 68 -16.48 -6.49 31.91
CA ALA A 68 -15.20 -6.15 32.54
C ALA A 68 -14.18 -5.62 31.51
N ALA A 69 -14.16 -6.15 30.29
CA ALA A 69 -13.30 -5.64 29.22
C ALA A 69 -13.70 -4.22 28.77
N LEU A 70 -15.01 -3.94 28.61
CA LEU A 70 -15.50 -2.60 28.30
C LEU A 70 -15.10 -1.59 29.39
N THR A 71 -15.22 -1.99 30.67
CA THR A 71 -14.79 -1.17 31.81
C THR A 71 -13.27 -0.97 31.82
N ALA A 72 -12.47 -2.02 31.63
CA ALA A 72 -11.01 -1.94 31.63
C ALA A 72 -10.46 -1.06 30.51
N LEU A 73 -11.13 -1.04 29.35
CA LEU A 73 -10.77 -0.21 28.21
C LEU A 73 -11.37 1.21 28.29
N SER A 74 -12.21 1.50 29.28
CA SER A 74 -12.98 2.75 29.39
C SER A 74 -13.82 3.04 28.13
N VAL A 75 -14.38 2.00 27.51
CA VAL A 75 -15.14 2.10 26.26
C VAL A 75 -16.63 1.99 26.54
N SER A 76 -17.39 3.00 26.11
CA SER A 76 -18.85 2.92 26.01
C SER A 76 -19.27 2.52 24.59
N LEU A 77 -20.18 1.56 24.48
CA LEU A 77 -20.83 1.21 23.21
C LEU A 77 -22.10 2.04 22.96
N ALA A 78 -22.48 2.92 23.89
CA ALA A 78 -23.50 3.92 23.62
C ALA A 78 -22.99 4.93 22.58
N LEU A 79 -23.87 5.39 21.69
CA LEU A 79 -23.54 6.54 20.86
C LEU A 79 -23.32 7.76 21.76
N PRO A 80 -22.34 8.63 21.44
CA PRO A 80 -22.21 9.89 22.15
C PRO A 80 -23.45 10.76 21.92
N GLU A 81 -23.69 11.70 22.84
CA GLU A 81 -24.76 12.68 22.68
C GLU A 81 -24.60 13.46 21.37
N PRO A 82 -25.69 13.69 20.62
CA PRO A 82 -25.63 14.42 19.36
C PRO A 82 -25.23 15.87 19.61
N THR A 83 -24.24 16.37 18.87
CA THR A 83 -23.88 17.78 18.85
C THR A 83 -24.61 18.46 17.69
N VAL A 84 -25.37 19.50 17.99
CA VAL A 84 -26.18 20.25 17.02
C VAL A 84 -25.58 21.65 16.90
N THR A 85 -24.93 21.93 15.77
CA THR A 85 -24.25 23.20 15.53
C THR A 85 -25.01 24.01 14.49
N PRO A 86 -25.61 25.17 14.84
CA PRO A 86 -26.25 26.03 13.87
C PRO A 86 -25.19 26.60 12.90
N VAL A 87 -25.54 26.63 11.61
CA VAL A 87 -24.67 27.15 10.55
C VAL A 87 -25.31 28.39 9.98
N SER A 88 -24.60 29.52 10.06
CA SER A 88 -25.07 30.80 9.52
C SER A 88 -25.26 30.75 8.01
N PRO A 89 -26.16 31.59 7.45
CA PRO A 89 -26.29 31.76 6.02
C PRO A 89 -24.95 31.99 5.32
N THR A 90 -24.72 31.28 4.23
CA THR A 90 -23.59 31.52 3.33
C THR A 90 -24.11 31.59 1.90
N THR A 91 -23.28 32.02 0.95
CA THR A 91 -23.65 32.12 -0.48
C THR A 91 -24.22 30.83 -1.08
N ASN A 92 -23.96 29.66 -0.47
CA ASN A 92 -24.46 28.36 -0.93
C ASN A 92 -25.58 27.76 -0.03
N ALA A 93 -25.98 28.47 1.03
CA ALA A 93 -27.05 28.08 1.95
C ALA A 93 -27.72 29.36 2.49
N ALA A 94 -28.57 29.97 1.67
CA ALA A 94 -29.15 31.29 1.93
C ALA A 94 -29.92 31.39 3.26
N ASP A 95 -30.52 30.30 3.71
CA ASP A 95 -31.28 30.24 4.97
C ASP A 95 -30.49 29.65 6.15
N GLY A 96 -29.20 29.39 5.93
CA GLY A 96 -28.35 28.66 6.87
C GLY A 96 -28.75 27.19 6.99
N GLY A 97 -28.43 26.60 8.13
CA GLY A 97 -28.75 25.20 8.40
C GLY A 97 -28.26 24.72 9.74
N VAL A 98 -28.14 23.42 9.88
CA VAL A 98 -27.63 22.78 11.08
C VAL A 98 -26.71 21.64 10.70
N THR A 99 -25.58 21.54 11.39
CA THR A 99 -24.73 20.36 11.34
C THR A 99 -25.02 19.52 12.57
N ILE A 100 -25.43 18.28 12.36
CA ILE A 100 -25.65 17.31 13.43
C ILE A 100 -24.51 16.29 13.39
N ALA A 101 -23.80 16.15 14.50
CA ALA A 101 -22.69 15.23 14.64
C ALA A 101 -22.95 14.20 15.74
N VAL A 102 -22.72 12.92 15.43
CA VAL A 102 -22.80 11.78 16.36
C VAL A 102 -21.58 10.89 16.13
N GLY A 103 -20.62 10.93 17.05
CA GLY A 103 -19.37 10.16 16.95
C GLY A 103 -18.52 10.62 15.77
N GLN A 104 -18.28 9.72 14.82
CA GLN A 104 -17.51 10.00 13.59
C GLN A 104 -18.39 10.50 12.43
N VAL A 105 -19.70 10.58 12.62
CA VAL A 105 -20.65 11.01 11.58
C VAL A 105 -21.02 12.47 11.80
N SER A 106 -20.96 13.26 10.74
CA SER A 106 -21.37 14.66 10.73
C SER A 106 -22.15 14.92 9.44
N VAL A 107 -23.41 15.32 9.58
CA VAL A 107 -24.30 15.59 8.44
C VAL A 107 -24.82 17.01 8.54
N PHE A 108 -24.74 17.73 7.42
CA PHE A 108 -25.33 19.06 7.29
C PHE A 108 -26.74 18.95 6.74
N PHE A 109 -27.69 19.65 7.35
CA PHE A 109 -29.05 19.82 6.86
C PHE A 109 -29.33 21.29 6.60
N ARG A 110 -29.87 21.60 5.41
CA ARG A 110 -30.28 22.96 5.03
C ARG A 110 -31.59 23.31 5.72
N ARG A 111 -31.74 24.54 6.18
CA ARG A 111 -33.01 25.03 6.72
C ARG A 111 -33.97 25.35 5.58
N GLU A 112 -35.23 24.94 5.72
CA GLU A 112 -36.32 25.16 4.76
C GLU A 112 -37.62 25.52 5.47
N GLN A 113 -38.61 25.96 4.70
CA GLN A 113 -39.97 26.12 5.21
C GLN A 113 -40.49 24.76 5.70
N GLY A 114 -40.75 24.65 7.00
CA GLY A 114 -41.24 23.42 7.63
C GLY A 114 -40.18 22.53 8.26
N GLY A 115 -38.88 22.86 8.19
CA GLY A 115 -37.86 22.13 8.94
C GLY A 115 -36.48 22.13 8.30
N TYR A 116 -35.79 21.00 8.41
CA TYR A 116 -34.44 20.77 7.91
C TYR A 116 -34.45 19.65 6.86
N VAL A 117 -33.81 19.90 5.73
CA VAL A 117 -33.71 18.98 4.59
C VAL A 117 -32.29 18.52 4.38
N GLU A 118 -32.13 17.27 3.93
CA GLU A 118 -30.85 16.82 3.40
C GLU A 118 -30.51 17.59 2.12
N PRO A 119 -29.24 18.01 1.95
CA PRO A 119 -28.80 18.58 0.69
C PRO A 119 -28.94 17.53 -0.42
N CYS A 120 -29.29 17.98 -1.62
CA CYS A 120 -29.43 17.09 -2.78
C CYS A 120 -28.20 16.19 -2.96
N TYR A 121 -28.40 14.87 -2.97
CA TYR A 121 -27.33 13.87 -3.04
C TYR A 121 -26.47 13.94 -4.31
N LYS A 122 -27.01 14.48 -5.42
CA LYS A 122 -26.26 14.66 -6.67
C LYS A 122 -25.40 15.92 -6.68
N CYS A 123 -25.97 17.04 -6.22
CA CYS A 123 -25.34 18.36 -6.36
C CYS A 123 -24.78 18.91 -5.03
N GLY A 124 -24.90 18.19 -3.92
CA GLY A 124 -24.52 18.65 -2.58
C GLY A 124 -25.27 19.92 -2.16
N GLY A 125 -26.48 20.13 -2.68
CA GLY A 125 -27.28 21.34 -2.47
C GLY A 125 -26.84 22.58 -3.27
N LYS A 126 -25.74 22.53 -4.05
CA LYS A 126 -25.15 23.70 -4.71
C LYS A 126 -25.92 24.24 -5.91
N GLY A 127 -26.78 23.44 -6.54
CA GLY A 127 -27.46 23.85 -7.77
C GLY A 127 -28.89 24.33 -7.59
N HIS A 128 -29.44 24.34 -6.37
CA HIS A 128 -30.78 24.88 -6.12
C HIS A 128 -30.68 26.39 -5.88
N ILE A 129 -31.27 27.19 -6.77
CA ILE A 129 -31.26 28.66 -6.66
C ILE A 129 -32.67 29.11 -6.29
N LEU A 130 -32.89 29.44 -5.00
CA LEU A 130 -34.19 29.85 -4.43
C LEU A 130 -34.92 30.94 -5.25
N GLY A 131 -34.16 31.87 -5.85
CA GLY A 131 -34.73 32.93 -6.70
C GLY A 131 -35.48 32.41 -7.94
N TYR A 132 -35.30 31.14 -8.32
CA TYR A 132 -35.91 30.49 -9.47
C TYR A 132 -36.92 29.40 -9.09
N ASP A 133 -37.37 29.30 -7.83
CA ASP A 133 -38.38 28.31 -7.42
C ASP A 133 -39.68 28.40 -8.23
N HIS A 134 -40.01 29.61 -8.69
CA HIS A 134 -41.16 29.89 -9.56
C HIS A 134 -40.97 29.43 -11.03
N VAL A 135 -39.78 28.98 -11.40
CA VAL A 135 -39.43 28.48 -12.74
C VAL A 135 -39.08 27.00 -12.63
N GLN A 136 -39.93 26.14 -13.21
CA GLN A 136 -39.79 24.68 -13.17
C GLN A 136 -39.65 24.10 -11.75
N ASP A 137 -40.40 24.63 -10.78
CA ASP A 137 -40.45 24.14 -9.39
C ASP A 137 -39.07 24.04 -8.69
N GLY A 138 -38.13 24.93 -9.02
CA GLY A 138 -36.83 25.00 -8.33
C GLY A 138 -35.85 23.88 -8.69
N ILE A 139 -35.88 23.39 -9.94
CA ILE A 139 -34.92 22.41 -10.47
C ILE A 139 -33.47 22.74 -10.06
N CYS A 140 -32.76 21.80 -9.40
CA CYS A 140 -31.32 21.97 -9.12
C CYS A 140 -30.57 22.02 -10.46
N PHE A 141 -30.14 23.20 -10.90
CA PHE A 141 -29.46 23.45 -12.18
C PHE A 141 -28.17 22.64 -12.35
N ALA A 142 -27.48 22.34 -11.24
CA ALA A 142 -26.26 21.52 -11.27
C ALA A 142 -26.53 20.02 -11.48
N CYS A 143 -27.76 19.54 -11.24
CA CYS A 143 -28.15 18.16 -11.53
C CYS A 143 -29.41 18.05 -12.41
N GLU A 144 -29.74 19.13 -13.13
CA GLU A 144 -30.91 19.23 -14.02
C GLU A 144 -32.23 18.75 -13.39
N GLY A 145 -32.38 18.88 -12.07
CA GLY A 145 -33.62 18.51 -11.36
C GLY A 145 -33.75 17.03 -11.03
N TYR A 146 -32.79 16.19 -11.42
CA TYR A 146 -32.82 14.76 -11.09
C TYR A 146 -32.56 14.45 -9.61
N GLY A 147 -32.10 15.43 -8.84
CA GLY A 147 -31.94 15.29 -7.40
C GLY A 147 -33.00 16.11 -6.68
N ALA A 148 -33.88 15.44 -5.94
CA ALA A 148 -34.85 16.10 -5.08
C ALA A 148 -34.21 16.41 -3.72
N PRO A 149 -34.43 17.61 -3.13
CA PRO A 149 -34.20 17.80 -1.71
C PRO A 149 -35.07 16.82 -0.92
N GLY A 150 -34.58 16.35 0.23
CA GLY A 150 -35.38 15.50 1.11
C GLY A 150 -36.60 16.26 1.65
N VAL A 151 -37.56 15.54 2.23
CA VAL A 151 -38.71 16.15 2.91
C VAL A 151 -38.23 16.98 4.11
N PRO A 152 -38.71 18.23 4.30
CA PRO A 152 -38.41 19.01 5.50
C PRO A 152 -38.90 18.31 6.75
N MET A 153 -38.01 18.12 7.73
CA MET A 153 -38.33 17.46 9.00
C MET A 153 -37.82 18.27 10.20
N PRO A 154 -38.45 18.15 11.38
CA PRO A 154 -37.93 18.74 12.62
C PRO A 154 -36.50 18.29 12.94
N VAL A 155 -35.75 19.12 13.67
CA VAL A 155 -34.34 18.82 14.01
C VAL A 155 -34.24 17.53 14.83
N GLU A 156 -35.24 17.24 15.66
CA GLU A 156 -35.32 16.03 16.50
C GLU A 156 -35.36 14.76 15.64
N GLN A 157 -36.10 14.79 14.52
CA GLN A 157 -36.13 13.66 13.59
C GLN A 157 -34.80 13.52 12.85
N ARG A 158 -34.16 14.64 12.46
CA ARG A 158 -32.83 14.61 11.84
C ARG A 158 -31.74 14.09 12.79
N ILE A 159 -31.87 14.36 14.09
CA ILE A 159 -30.99 13.78 15.10
C ILE A 159 -31.11 12.25 15.10
N GLU A 160 -32.32 11.71 15.04
CA GLU A 160 -32.53 10.26 14.95
C GLU A 160 -32.00 9.66 13.63
N ASP A 161 -32.15 10.36 12.50
CA ASP A 161 -31.53 9.95 11.22
C ASP A 161 -30.00 9.82 11.35
N VAL A 162 -29.34 10.82 11.96
CA VAL A 162 -27.88 10.80 12.15
C VAL A 162 -27.46 9.73 13.16
N LYS A 163 -28.25 9.47 14.21
CA LYS A 163 -28.01 8.34 15.14
C LYS A 163 -28.11 6.99 14.43
N TYR A 164 -29.10 6.82 13.54
CA TYR A 164 -29.23 5.62 12.74
C TYR A 164 -28.02 5.43 11.82
N LEU A 165 -27.62 6.49 11.11
CA LEU A 165 -26.44 6.48 10.24
C LEU A 165 -25.14 6.17 11.01
N ALA A 166 -24.95 6.80 12.17
CA ALA A 166 -23.80 6.52 13.05
C ALA A 166 -23.78 5.06 13.53
N THR A 167 -24.95 4.50 13.84
CA THR A 167 -25.08 3.07 14.18
C THR A 167 -24.72 2.17 13.00
N ASP A 168 -25.18 2.50 11.80
CA ASP A 168 -24.90 1.70 10.60
C ASP A 168 -23.42 1.74 10.21
N ILE A 169 -22.81 2.94 10.17
CA ILE A 169 -21.38 3.10 9.90
C ILE A 169 -20.54 2.32 10.93
N ARG A 170 -20.88 2.41 12.23
CA ARG A 170 -20.21 1.60 13.25
C ARG A 170 -20.33 0.10 12.96
N LYS A 171 -21.52 -0.40 12.64
CA LYS A 171 -21.74 -1.82 12.28
C LYS A 171 -20.95 -2.22 11.03
N GLN A 172 -20.86 -1.34 10.03
CA GLN A 172 -20.06 -1.58 8.81
C GLN A 172 -18.57 -1.70 9.17
N HIS A 173 -18.05 -0.81 10.00
CA HIS A 173 -16.66 -0.87 10.48
C HIS A 173 -16.39 -2.15 11.29
N GLU A 174 -17.29 -2.52 12.22
CA GLU A 174 -17.19 -3.76 12.98
C GLU A 174 -17.18 -5.00 12.06
N ARG A 175 -18.08 -5.04 11.06
CA ARG A 175 -18.11 -6.10 10.05
C ARG A 175 -16.82 -6.17 9.25
N ALA A 176 -16.30 -5.03 8.79
CA ALA A 176 -15.04 -4.98 8.03
C ALA A 176 -13.85 -5.51 8.85
N ILE A 177 -13.76 -5.18 10.14
CA ILE A 177 -12.72 -5.73 11.04
C ILE A 177 -12.86 -7.24 11.20
N ILE A 178 -14.08 -7.73 11.42
CA ILE A 178 -14.38 -9.16 11.55
C ILE A 178 -14.06 -9.92 10.26
N ASP A 179 -14.47 -9.40 9.12
CA ASP A 179 -14.25 -10.03 7.83
C ASP A 179 -12.77 -10.03 7.46
N GLY A 180 -12.05 -8.93 7.70
CA GLY A 180 -10.59 -8.91 7.58
C GLY A 180 -9.90 -9.94 8.49
N ALA A 181 -10.41 -10.16 9.70
CA ALA A 181 -9.89 -11.19 10.59
C ALA A 181 -10.17 -12.62 10.11
N LYS A 182 -11.37 -12.88 9.57
CA LYS A 182 -11.69 -14.16 8.93
C LYS A 182 -10.79 -14.42 7.74
N GLN A 183 -10.61 -13.42 6.86
CA GLN A 183 -9.75 -13.51 5.70
C GLN A 183 -8.31 -13.83 6.11
N ARG A 184 -7.76 -13.15 7.12
CA ARG A 184 -6.44 -13.47 7.68
C ARG A 184 -6.36 -14.90 8.21
N ALA A 185 -7.35 -15.34 8.99
CA ALA A 185 -7.36 -16.70 9.55
C ALA A 185 -7.43 -17.78 8.45
N ILE A 186 -8.18 -17.53 7.36
CA ILE A 186 -8.23 -18.43 6.21
C ILE A 186 -6.89 -18.41 5.48
N TRP A 187 -6.30 -17.23 5.25
CA TRP A 187 -5.00 -17.09 4.60
C TRP A 187 -3.90 -17.80 5.37
N THR A 188 -3.83 -17.65 6.70
CA THR A 188 -2.85 -18.35 7.56
C THR A 188 -2.96 -19.87 7.43
N LYS A 189 -4.18 -20.42 7.33
CA LYS A 189 -4.35 -21.86 7.10
C LYS A 189 -3.86 -22.27 5.71
N PHE A 190 -4.21 -21.48 4.70
CA PHE A 190 -3.77 -21.72 3.33
C PHE A 190 -2.25 -21.66 3.19
N SER A 191 -1.58 -20.67 3.79
CA SER A 191 -0.13 -20.50 3.71
C SER A 191 0.65 -21.63 4.41
N VAL A 192 0.04 -22.34 5.36
CA VAL A 192 0.64 -23.54 5.96
C VAL A 192 0.55 -24.74 5.02
N VAL A 193 -0.56 -24.87 4.27
CA VAL A 193 -0.79 -26.00 3.37
C VAL A 193 -0.05 -25.82 2.04
N GLU A 194 -0.03 -24.59 1.50
CA GLU A 194 0.56 -24.25 0.20
C GLU A 194 1.56 -23.08 0.32
N PRO A 195 2.71 -23.29 0.99
CA PRO A 195 3.64 -22.20 1.33
C PRO A 195 4.24 -21.50 0.10
N GLU A 196 4.61 -22.26 -0.94
CA GLU A 196 5.20 -21.67 -2.16
C GLU A 196 4.18 -20.84 -2.94
N LEU A 197 2.93 -21.31 -3.02
CA LEU A 197 1.86 -20.59 -3.70
C LEU A 197 1.48 -19.32 -2.95
N ALA A 198 1.39 -19.39 -1.62
CA ALA A 198 1.16 -18.22 -0.78
C ALA A 198 2.30 -17.20 -0.88
N LYS A 199 3.57 -17.65 -0.86
CA LYS A 199 4.74 -16.80 -1.04
C LYS A 199 4.72 -16.09 -2.41
N TRP A 200 4.38 -16.79 -3.48
CA TRP A 200 4.21 -16.15 -4.79
C TRP A 200 3.10 -15.08 -4.75
N MET A 201 1.92 -15.41 -4.23
CA MET A 201 0.80 -14.47 -4.15
C MET A 201 1.07 -13.24 -3.27
N ASP A 202 1.85 -13.38 -2.20
CA ASP A 202 2.22 -12.26 -1.32
C ASP A 202 3.26 -11.31 -1.95
N ASN A 203 4.04 -11.77 -2.94
CA ASN A 203 5.13 -10.99 -3.54
C ASN A 203 4.86 -10.51 -4.97
N ASP A 204 3.99 -11.18 -5.72
CA ASP A 204 3.62 -10.81 -7.07
C ASP A 204 2.49 -9.75 -7.04
N ARG A 205 2.75 -8.58 -7.63
CA ARG A 205 1.84 -7.42 -7.62
C ARG A 205 0.87 -7.39 -8.80
N SER A 206 0.77 -8.48 -9.57
CA SER A 206 -0.21 -8.57 -10.65
C SER A 206 -1.62 -8.83 -10.12
N ARG A 207 -2.63 -8.52 -10.92
CA ARG A 207 -4.04 -8.70 -10.52
C ARG A 207 -4.42 -10.16 -10.31
N PHE A 208 -3.76 -11.10 -10.99
CA PHE A 208 -4.09 -12.51 -10.96
C PHE A 208 -3.94 -13.16 -9.55
N PRO A 209 -2.79 -13.05 -8.85
CA PRO A 209 -2.65 -13.53 -7.47
C PRO A 209 -3.60 -12.82 -6.50
N ASP A 210 -3.89 -11.53 -6.69
CA ASP A 210 -4.87 -10.80 -5.87
C ASP A 210 -6.28 -11.37 -6.02
N ASP A 211 -6.73 -11.62 -7.24
CA ASP A 211 -8.05 -12.21 -7.52
C ASP A 211 -8.16 -13.63 -6.90
N LEU A 212 -7.09 -14.43 -6.98
CA LEU A 212 -7.04 -15.76 -6.35
C LEU A 212 -7.03 -15.67 -4.82
N ARG A 213 -6.28 -14.74 -4.24
CA ARG A 213 -6.28 -14.48 -2.80
C ARG A 213 -7.67 -14.07 -2.32
N GLN A 214 -8.36 -13.20 -3.05
CA GLN A 214 -9.72 -12.79 -2.72
C GLN A 214 -10.68 -13.99 -2.77
N LEU A 215 -10.55 -14.86 -3.78
CA LEU A 215 -11.33 -16.10 -3.91
C LEU A 215 -11.11 -17.03 -2.70
N ILE A 216 -9.85 -17.30 -2.34
CA ILE A 216 -9.49 -18.16 -1.21
C ILE A 216 -9.98 -17.58 0.11
N THR A 217 -9.73 -16.29 0.37
CA THR A 217 -10.12 -15.63 1.62
C THR A 217 -11.63 -15.41 1.74
N ALA A 218 -12.37 -15.45 0.64
CA ALA A 218 -13.83 -15.58 0.63
C ALA A 218 -14.34 -16.99 0.94
N GLY A 219 -13.45 -17.96 1.18
CA GLY A 219 -13.80 -19.35 1.49
C GLY A 219 -14.20 -20.18 0.26
N LYS A 220 -13.92 -19.70 -0.95
CA LYS A 220 -14.17 -20.45 -2.19
C LYS A 220 -12.95 -21.30 -2.54
N THR A 221 -13.19 -22.40 -3.25
CA THR A 221 -12.14 -23.28 -3.78
C THR A 221 -11.78 -22.86 -5.20
N MET A 222 -10.50 -22.90 -5.55
CA MET A 222 -10.06 -22.71 -6.94
C MET A 222 -10.59 -23.84 -7.82
N THR A 223 -10.91 -23.55 -9.07
CA THR A 223 -11.14 -24.60 -10.07
C THR A 223 -9.82 -25.33 -10.37
N PRO A 224 -9.87 -26.58 -10.88
CA PRO A 224 -8.65 -27.30 -11.26
C PRO A 224 -7.77 -26.52 -12.26
N SER A 225 -8.39 -25.79 -13.18
CA SER A 225 -7.67 -24.94 -14.14
C SER A 225 -7.01 -23.72 -13.49
N GLN A 226 -7.67 -23.10 -12.52
CA GLN A 226 -7.10 -21.99 -11.74
C GLN A 226 -5.93 -22.48 -10.88
N ASP A 227 -6.06 -23.61 -10.20
CA ASP A 227 -4.99 -24.21 -9.41
C ASP A 227 -3.76 -24.53 -10.27
N GLN A 228 -3.95 -25.19 -11.42
CA GLN A 228 -2.85 -25.49 -12.35
C GLN A 228 -2.19 -24.22 -12.93
N ALA A 229 -2.98 -23.18 -13.22
CA ALA A 229 -2.44 -21.90 -13.68
C ALA A 229 -1.63 -21.20 -12.58
N ALA A 230 -2.14 -21.23 -11.35
CA ALA A 230 -1.49 -20.63 -10.18
C ALA A 230 -0.17 -21.33 -9.86
N ARG A 231 -0.13 -22.67 -9.90
CA ARG A 231 1.11 -23.45 -9.68
C ARG A 231 2.18 -23.15 -10.73
N ARG A 232 1.82 -23.16 -12.02
CA ARG A 232 2.75 -22.79 -13.10
C ARG A 232 3.27 -21.36 -12.96
N ALA A 233 2.41 -20.42 -12.56
CA ALA A 233 2.82 -19.03 -12.34
C ALA A 233 3.80 -18.91 -11.15
N ALA A 234 3.54 -19.63 -10.06
CA ALA A 234 4.42 -19.68 -8.90
C ALA A 234 5.79 -20.31 -9.23
N GLU A 235 5.83 -21.40 -10.00
CA GLU A 235 7.07 -22.01 -10.49
C GLU A 235 7.89 -21.04 -11.35
N GLN A 236 7.23 -20.38 -12.32
CA GLN A 236 7.90 -19.36 -13.14
C GLN A 236 8.41 -18.19 -12.32
N TYR A 237 7.66 -17.78 -11.30
CA TYR A 237 8.07 -16.72 -10.38
C TYR A 237 9.30 -17.15 -9.57
N ALA A 238 9.33 -18.38 -9.06
CA ALA A 238 10.49 -18.93 -8.36
C ALA A 238 11.74 -18.91 -9.25
N HIS A 239 11.64 -19.40 -10.49
CA HIS A 239 12.74 -19.36 -11.45
C HIS A 239 13.22 -17.94 -11.79
N ARG A 240 12.29 -16.99 -11.94
CA ARG A 240 12.66 -15.58 -12.14
C ARG A 240 13.41 -15.03 -10.93
N ASN A 241 12.93 -15.31 -9.73
CA ASN A 241 13.58 -14.86 -8.50
C ASN A 241 14.98 -15.47 -8.32
N GLU A 242 15.14 -16.77 -8.59
CA GLU A 242 16.45 -17.44 -8.57
C GLU A 242 17.41 -16.80 -9.56
N ARG A 243 16.96 -16.56 -10.80
CA ARG A 243 17.79 -15.89 -11.81
C ARG A 243 18.18 -14.48 -11.39
N THR A 244 17.23 -13.68 -10.92
CA THR A 244 17.52 -12.32 -10.44
C THR A 244 18.43 -12.33 -9.22
N ALA A 245 18.29 -13.30 -8.31
CA ALA A 245 19.19 -13.45 -7.17
C ALA A 245 20.61 -13.83 -7.60
N ALA A 246 20.75 -14.75 -8.56
CA ALA A 246 22.04 -15.14 -9.13
C ALA A 246 22.72 -13.97 -9.86
N GLU A 247 21.97 -13.22 -10.69
CA GLU A 247 22.46 -12.01 -11.37
C GLU A 247 22.88 -10.94 -10.34
N ALA A 248 22.09 -10.74 -9.29
CA ALA A 248 22.42 -9.81 -8.22
C ALA A 248 23.66 -10.24 -7.43
N ALA A 249 23.82 -11.54 -7.15
CA ALA A 249 25.00 -12.09 -6.48
C ALA A 249 26.26 -11.94 -7.35
N ALA A 250 26.19 -12.32 -8.63
CA ALA A 250 27.28 -12.13 -9.59
C ALA A 250 27.65 -10.65 -9.74
N ARG A 251 26.67 -9.76 -9.76
CA ARG A 251 26.90 -8.30 -9.76
C ARG A 251 27.56 -7.83 -8.47
N ALA A 252 27.11 -8.32 -7.31
CA ALA A 252 27.69 -7.96 -6.02
C ALA A 252 29.15 -8.43 -5.91
N GLU A 253 29.47 -9.62 -6.42
CA GLU A 253 30.84 -10.14 -6.50
C GLU A 253 31.71 -9.27 -7.40
N ARG A 254 31.26 -8.95 -8.63
CA ARG A 254 31.96 -8.03 -9.54
C ARG A 254 32.24 -6.68 -8.89
N VAL A 255 31.30 -6.14 -8.12
CA VAL A 255 31.48 -4.87 -7.41
C VAL A 255 32.45 -5.02 -6.22
N ALA A 256 32.44 -6.15 -5.52
CA ALA A 256 33.33 -6.40 -4.39
C ALA A 256 34.79 -6.61 -4.80
N THR A 257 35.02 -7.26 -5.95
CA THR A 257 36.37 -7.43 -6.52
C THR A 257 36.84 -6.23 -7.33
N ALA A 258 35.94 -5.28 -7.62
CA ALA A 258 36.28 -4.13 -8.44
C ALA A 258 37.36 -3.26 -7.77
N ARG A 259 38.45 -3.06 -8.49
CA ARG A 259 39.55 -2.20 -8.08
C ARG A 259 39.45 -0.87 -8.81
N SER A 260 39.71 0.23 -8.10
CA SER A 260 39.95 1.54 -8.70
C SER A 260 41.39 1.97 -8.44
N LEU A 261 42.00 2.63 -9.42
CA LEU A 261 43.29 3.29 -9.20
C LEU A 261 43.10 4.57 -8.38
N ALA A 262 44.14 4.98 -7.65
CA ALA A 262 44.14 6.25 -6.93
C ALA A 262 44.25 7.42 -7.93
N GLU A 263 43.84 8.61 -7.50
CA GLU A 263 43.97 9.80 -8.33
C GLU A 263 45.45 10.09 -8.65
N ASN A 264 45.74 10.33 -9.93
CA ASN A 264 47.06 10.54 -10.52
C ASN A 264 47.96 9.30 -10.65
N ASP A 265 47.49 8.10 -10.34
CA ASP A 265 48.23 6.87 -10.67
C ASP A 265 48.48 6.79 -12.19
N GLU A 266 49.65 6.28 -12.56
CA GLU A 266 49.96 5.98 -13.96
C GLU A 266 49.09 4.80 -14.42
N VAL A 267 48.40 4.99 -15.54
CA VAL A 267 47.60 3.95 -16.19
C VAL A 267 48.44 3.40 -17.33
N ALA A 268 48.73 2.10 -17.32
CA ALA A 268 49.35 1.38 -18.42
C ALA A 268 48.85 -0.07 -18.42
N HIS A 269 47.64 -0.27 -18.95
CA HIS A 269 46.96 -1.57 -18.88
C HIS A 269 46.48 -2.02 -20.26
N GLU A 270 46.53 -3.33 -20.48
CA GLU A 270 45.78 -3.98 -21.55
C GLU A 270 44.41 -4.40 -21.03
N GLY A 271 43.41 -4.36 -21.89
CA GLY A 271 42.08 -4.84 -21.55
C GLY A 271 41.18 -5.00 -22.76
N THR A 272 39.99 -5.54 -22.52
CA THR A 272 38.97 -5.75 -23.55
C THR A 272 37.93 -4.64 -23.48
N VAL A 273 37.54 -4.09 -24.62
CA VAL A 273 36.49 -3.08 -24.73
C VAL A 273 35.14 -3.73 -24.47
N THR A 274 34.48 -3.36 -23.37
CA THR A 274 33.15 -3.89 -22.99
C THR A 274 32.00 -2.97 -23.41
N LEU A 275 32.31 -1.73 -23.78
CA LEU A 275 31.34 -0.76 -24.31
C LEU A 275 32.08 0.24 -25.19
N ALA A 276 31.61 0.43 -26.42
CA ALA A 276 32.09 1.47 -27.33
C ALA A 276 30.91 2.31 -27.82
N ARG A 277 30.86 3.60 -27.44
CA ARG A 277 29.73 4.47 -27.82
C ARG A 277 30.17 5.89 -28.12
N SER A 278 29.63 6.46 -29.20
CA SER A 278 29.76 7.90 -29.47
C SER A 278 28.87 8.72 -28.52
N VAL A 279 29.46 9.73 -27.88
CA VAL A 279 28.77 10.66 -26.97
C VAL A 279 29.00 12.07 -27.46
N ASP A 280 27.90 12.80 -27.69
CA ASP A 280 27.95 14.20 -28.07
C ASP A 280 28.28 15.07 -26.85
N GLY A 281 29.34 15.87 -26.97
CA GLY A 281 29.73 16.84 -25.97
C GLY A 281 29.66 18.27 -26.50
N ARG A 282 29.81 19.24 -25.59
CA ARG A 282 29.87 20.68 -25.91
C ARG A 282 30.94 21.04 -26.96
N PHE A 283 31.93 20.19 -27.15
CA PHE A 283 33.07 20.41 -28.06
C PHE A 283 33.13 19.34 -29.18
N GLY A 284 31.98 18.82 -29.60
CA GLY A 284 31.86 17.77 -30.62
C GLY A 284 31.71 16.37 -30.02
N SER A 285 31.64 15.37 -30.90
CA SER A 285 31.48 13.96 -30.54
C SER A 285 32.79 13.34 -30.07
N ARG A 286 32.72 12.54 -29.00
CA ARG A 286 33.83 11.76 -28.43
C ARG A 286 33.40 10.31 -28.29
N THR A 287 34.33 9.38 -28.42
CA THR A 287 34.03 7.98 -28.09
C THR A 287 34.25 7.75 -26.60
N LEU A 288 33.24 7.18 -25.95
CA LEU A 288 33.33 6.55 -24.64
C LEU A 288 33.70 5.08 -24.84
N LEU A 289 34.83 4.68 -24.25
CA LEU A 289 35.21 3.28 -24.11
C LEU A 289 35.15 2.89 -22.63
N LEU A 290 34.53 1.76 -22.34
CA LEU A 290 34.75 1.04 -21.08
C LEU A 290 35.64 -0.15 -21.37
N VAL A 291 36.75 -0.25 -20.63
CA VAL A 291 37.75 -1.31 -20.85
C VAL A 291 37.96 -2.09 -19.57
N GLU A 292 37.79 -3.40 -19.64
CA GLU A 292 38.08 -4.33 -18.56
C GLU A 292 39.56 -4.73 -18.62
N ALA A 293 40.34 -4.23 -17.68
CA ALA A 293 41.80 -4.32 -17.65
C ALA A 293 42.34 -5.50 -16.82
N GLY A 294 41.48 -6.47 -16.47
CA GLY A 294 41.78 -7.54 -15.52
C GLY A 294 41.66 -7.10 -14.05
N ASP A 295 41.73 -8.05 -13.11
CA ASP A 295 41.70 -7.82 -11.66
C ASP A 295 40.54 -6.93 -11.15
N GLY A 296 39.40 -6.94 -11.85
CA GLY A 296 38.25 -6.10 -11.54
C GLY A 296 38.46 -4.60 -11.80
N LEU A 297 39.52 -4.21 -12.52
CA LEU A 297 39.76 -2.82 -12.90
C LEU A 297 39.00 -2.48 -14.19
N THR A 298 38.06 -1.53 -14.09
CA THR A 298 37.38 -0.95 -15.26
C THR A 298 37.88 0.46 -15.54
N LEU A 299 38.42 0.68 -16.74
CA LEU A 299 38.88 1.98 -17.22
C LEU A 299 37.76 2.68 -18.01
N LYS A 300 37.48 3.94 -17.66
CA LYS A 300 36.55 4.80 -18.39
C LYS A 300 37.32 5.81 -19.22
N VAL A 301 37.26 5.67 -20.54
CA VAL A 301 38.07 6.46 -21.46
C VAL A 301 37.18 7.31 -22.34
N PHE A 302 37.41 8.62 -22.33
CA PHE A 302 36.84 9.54 -23.32
C PHE A 302 37.95 10.03 -24.22
N SER A 303 37.84 9.76 -25.52
CA SER A 303 38.86 10.16 -26.49
C SER A 303 38.24 10.56 -27.83
N THR A 304 38.96 11.41 -28.56
CA THR A 304 38.69 11.78 -29.95
C THR A 304 39.73 11.21 -30.91
N SER A 305 40.68 10.41 -30.41
CA SER A 305 41.73 9.80 -31.22
C SER A 305 41.14 8.85 -32.26
N LYS A 306 41.85 8.66 -33.38
CA LYS A 306 41.46 7.72 -34.44
C LYS A 306 41.21 6.31 -33.89
N ALA A 307 42.16 5.77 -33.12
CA ALA A 307 42.03 4.45 -32.49
C ALA A 307 40.77 4.32 -31.60
N ALA A 308 40.37 5.37 -30.88
CA ALA A 308 39.15 5.34 -30.08
C ALA A 308 37.86 5.29 -30.90
N ARG A 309 37.87 5.79 -32.14
CA ARG A 309 36.73 5.77 -33.05
C ARG A 309 36.63 4.47 -33.83
N GLU A 310 37.76 3.78 -33.99
CA GLU A 310 37.87 2.50 -34.67
C GLU A 310 37.71 1.31 -33.71
N ALA A 311 37.85 1.52 -32.40
CA ALA A 311 37.67 0.47 -31.41
C ALA A 311 36.17 0.08 -31.28
N GLU A 312 35.93 -1.23 -31.33
CA GLU A 312 34.61 -1.85 -31.20
C GLU A 312 34.50 -2.68 -29.91
N GLU A 313 33.28 -3.11 -29.56
CA GLU A 313 33.07 -4.02 -28.43
C GLU A 313 33.71 -5.38 -28.72
N GLY A 314 34.51 -5.89 -27.79
CA GLY A 314 35.30 -7.11 -27.95
C GLY A 314 36.77 -6.88 -28.32
N ASP A 315 37.15 -5.70 -28.80
CA ASP A 315 38.54 -5.39 -29.15
C ASP A 315 39.46 -5.45 -27.93
N ARG A 316 40.69 -5.93 -28.14
CA ARG A 316 41.75 -5.87 -27.14
C ARG A 316 42.59 -4.62 -27.36
N VAL A 317 42.68 -3.78 -26.34
CA VAL A 317 43.35 -2.48 -26.41
C VAL A 317 44.38 -2.32 -25.31
N HIS A 318 45.44 -1.58 -25.59
CA HIS A 318 46.37 -1.04 -24.60
C HIS A 318 46.05 0.44 -24.34
N ILE A 319 45.81 0.79 -23.08
CA ILE A 319 45.52 2.16 -22.65
C ILE A 319 46.64 2.67 -21.75
N THR A 320 47.19 3.82 -22.12
CA THR A 320 48.07 4.59 -21.23
C THR A 320 47.48 5.97 -20.88
N GLY A 321 47.83 6.50 -19.72
CA GLY A 321 47.37 7.82 -19.26
C GLY A 321 47.58 8.02 -17.76
N THR A 322 46.78 8.90 -17.14
CA THR A 322 46.76 9.05 -15.67
C THR A 322 45.35 8.90 -15.14
N ALA A 323 45.20 8.23 -14.00
CA ALA A 323 43.91 8.05 -13.35
C ALA A 323 43.39 9.41 -12.84
N LYS A 324 42.13 9.73 -13.16
CA LYS A 324 41.44 10.89 -12.58
C LYS A 324 40.79 10.50 -11.27
N LYS A 325 40.44 11.51 -10.48
CA LYS A 325 39.54 11.35 -9.35
C LYS A 325 38.34 10.48 -9.75
N PRO A 326 38.09 9.36 -9.03
CA PRO A 326 36.92 8.54 -9.27
C PRO A 326 35.67 9.40 -9.27
N GLN A 327 34.88 9.33 -10.34
CA GLN A 327 33.58 9.97 -10.35
C GLN A 327 32.63 9.17 -9.46
N THR A 328 31.67 9.84 -8.83
CA THR A 328 30.59 9.16 -8.09
C THR A 328 29.70 8.30 -8.98
N ASP A 329 29.76 8.55 -10.29
CA ASP A 329 28.97 7.85 -11.30
C ASP A 329 29.52 6.44 -11.53
N ARG A 330 28.74 5.45 -11.10
CA ARG A 330 29.00 4.03 -11.33
C ARG A 330 28.25 3.57 -12.58
N TYR A 331 28.91 2.87 -13.48
CA TYR A 331 28.22 2.17 -14.56
C TYR A 331 27.82 0.78 -14.05
N GLU A 332 26.52 0.48 -14.09
CA GLU A 332 25.98 -0.76 -13.54
C GLU A 332 26.42 -1.06 -12.10
N GLY A 333 26.72 -0.03 -11.30
CA GLY A 333 27.16 -0.18 -9.91
C GLY A 333 28.65 -0.53 -9.73
N THR A 334 29.41 -0.73 -10.80
CA THR A 334 30.85 -0.98 -10.76
C THR A 334 31.63 0.34 -10.69
N PRO A 335 32.59 0.48 -9.75
CA PRO A 335 33.55 1.58 -9.74
C PRO A 335 34.29 1.67 -11.08
N GLN A 336 34.42 2.88 -11.62
CA GLN A 336 35.18 3.13 -12.85
C GLN A 336 36.35 4.05 -12.56
N THR A 337 37.48 3.79 -13.18
CA THR A 337 38.65 4.68 -13.13
C THR A 337 38.68 5.53 -14.41
N PRO A 338 38.32 6.83 -14.35
CA PRO A 338 38.36 7.67 -15.53
C PRO A 338 39.82 7.98 -15.89
N VAL A 339 40.19 7.85 -17.16
CA VAL A 339 41.58 8.08 -17.61
C VAL A 339 41.72 9.48 -18.21
N ALA A 340 42.71 10.24 -17.74
CA ALA A 340 43.13 11.51 -18.32
C ALA A 340 44.17 11.30 -19.40
N ARG A 341 44.06 12.12 -20.46
CA ARG A 341 44.98 12.14 -21.60
C ARG A 341 45.27 10.73 -22.14
N PRO A 342 44.22 9.93 -22.41
CA PRO A 342 44.40 8.54 -22.79
C PRO A 342 45.12 8.45 -24.14
N ARG A 343 46.09 7.53 -24.23
CA ARG A 343 46.58 7.01 -25.50
C ARG A 343 46.08 5.58 -25.63
N ILE A 344 45.51 5.27 -26.78
CA ILE A 344 44.84 4.01 -27.05
C ILE A 344 45.54 3.36 -28.24
N THR A 345 45.89 2.09 -28.09
CA THR A 345 46.45 1.26 -29.15
C THR A 345 45.60 -0.01 -29.23
N ILE A 346 44.95 -0.25 -30.38
CA ILE A 346 44.25 -1.52 -30.62
C ILE A 346 45.33 -2.57 -30.87
N LEU A 347 45.30 -3.65 -30.08
CA LEU A 347 46.26 -4.74 -30.16
C LEU A 347 45.74 -5.87 -31.05
N ALA A 348 44.43 -6.14 -30.99
CA ALA A 348 43.73 -7.15 -31.77
C ALA A 348 42.24 -6.79 -31.82
N THR A 349 41.59 -7.06 -32.95
CA THR A 349 40.14 -6.84 -33.09
C THR A 349 39.35 -8.04 -32.55
N ALA A 350 38.05 -7.87 -32.32
CA ALA A 350 37.18 -8.98 -31.92
C ALA A 350 37.25 -10.16 -32.92
N ASP A 351 37.28 -9.85 -34.22
CA ASP A 351 37.34 -10.84 -35.31
C ASP A 351 38.62 -11.69 -35.27
N ASP A 352 39.76 -11.09 -34.88
CA ASP A 352 41.04 -11.80 -34.77
C ASP A 352 41.01 -12.93 -33.72
N PHE A 353 40.10 -12.85 -32.74
CA PHE A 353 39.95 -13.87 -31.69
C PHE A 353 38.95 -14.98 -32.06
N GLU A 354 37.97 -14.70 -32.93
CA GLU A 354 37.02 -15.72 -33.39
C GLU A 354 37.68 -16.73 -34.35
N GLU A 355 38.65 -16.29 -35.16
CA GLU A 355 39.38 -17.18 -36.09
C GLU A 355 40.32 -18.18 -35.39
N VAL A 356 40.75 -17.92 -34.15
CA VAL A 356 41.65 -18.80 -33.39
C VAL A 356 40.88 -19.84 -32.56
N ALA A 357 39.58 -19.62 -32.34
CA ALA A 357 38.72 -20.48 -31.55
C ALA A 357 37.89 -21.48 -32.39
N ALA A 358 37.83 -21.30 -33.71
CA ALA A 358 37.23 -22.22 -34.69
C ALA A 358 38.24 -23.26 -35.19
#